data_AF-A0A4Y2L899-F1
#
_entry.id   AF-A0A4Y2L899-F1
#
_cell.length_a   1.000
_cell.length_b   1.000
_cell.length_c   1.000
_cell.angle_alpha   90.00
_cell.angle_beta   90.00
_cell.angle_gamma   90.00
#
_symmetry.space_group_name_H-M   'P 1'
#
loop_
_entity.id
_entity.type
_entity.pdbx_description
1 polymer ?
#
loop_
_entity_poly.entity_id
_entity_poly.type
_entity_poly.pdbx_seq_one_letter_code
_entity_poly.pdbx_strand_id
1 'polypeptide(L)'
;MVCDNPIDAAVNQITETLIAAAENSIPKTKNNFRRQRKVWWNSDCREAYKNQRKAWGRFRRCPTSANLILYKQAKAYSRRIQRRSQRESWERYVSSQHYYIQQKTLGKIEKSIRYFYRSQYQYFIPKRHTCNFSSGYSKLHCVHTLSNIK
;
A
#
# COMPACT_ATOMS: atom_id res chain seq x y z
N MET A 1 -4.00 -52.94 29.44
CA MET A 1 -3.21 -53.49 28.32
C MET A 1 -4.05 -53.29 27.09
N VAL A 2 -3.70 -52.32 26.24
CA VAL A 2 -4.42 -52.09 24.98
C VAL A 2 -3.96 -53.18 24.03
N CYS A 3 -4.89 -54.03 23.62
CA CYS A 3 -4.65 -55.02 22.58
C CYS A 3 -4.61 -54.24 21.27
N ASP A 4 -3.44 -54.09 20.66
CA ASP A 4 -3.36 -53.54 19.32
C ASP A 4 -4.13 -54.49 18.39
N ASN A 5 -5.33 -54.07 17.98
CA ASN A 5 -6.11 -54.82 17.01
C ASN A 5 -5.28 -54.87 15.71
N PRO A 6 -5.10 -56.05 15.11
CA PRO A 6 -4.26 -56.20 13.91
C PRO A 6 -4.76 -55.35 12.73
N ILE A 7 -6.07 -55.03 12.72
CA ILE A 7 -6.69 -54.14 11.75
C ILE A 7 -6.22 -52.70 11.96
N ASP A 8 -6.18 -52.22 13.20
CA ASP A 8 -5.74 -50.86 13.53
C ASP A 8 -4.25 -50.67 13.21
N ALA A 9 -3.43 -51.70 13.45
CA ALA A 9 -2.03 -51.71 13.05
C ALA A 9 -1.85 -51.61 11.52
N ALA A 10 -2.65 -52.35 10.74
CA ALA A 10 -2.62 -52.30 9.28
C ALA A 10 -3.07 -50.94 8.73
N VAL A 11 -4.13 -50.36 9.31
CA VAL A 11 -4.61 -49.02 8.95
C VAL A 11 -3.54 -47.97 9.23
N ASN A 12 -2.89 -48.04 10.39
CA ASN A 12 -1.82 -47.11 10.75
C ASN A 12 -0.65 -47.20 9.76
N GLN A 13 -0.20 -48.40 9.40
CA GLN A 13 0.87 -48.56 8.41
C GLN A 13 0.53 -47.95 7.04
N ILE A 14 -0.71 -48.13 6.56
CA ILE A 14 -1.17 -47.54 5.29
C ILE A 14 -1.21 -46.01 5.39
N THR A 15 -1.70 -45.47 6.50
CA THR A 15 -1.75 -44.00 6.69
C THR A 15 -0.36 -43.39 6.76
N GLU A 16 0.59 -44.03 7.45
CA GLU A 16 1.97 -43.57 7.56
C GLU A 16 2.68 -43.60 6.20
N THR A 17 2.49 -44.67 5.41
CA THR A 17 3.06 -44.76 4.06
C THR A 17 2.47 -43.72 3.13
N LEU A 18 1.17 -43.44 3.21
CA LEU A 18 0.52 -42.40 2.41
C LEU A 18 1.04 -41.00 2.77
N ILE A 19 1.20 -40.71 4.06
CA ILE A 19 1.76 -39.44 4.54
C ILE A 19 3.22 -39.30 4.10
N ALA A 20 4.03 -40.34 4.27
CA ALA A 20 5.44 -40.32 3.85
C ALA A 20 5.59 -40.12 2.33
N ALA A 21 4.76 -40.82 1.53
CA ALA A 21 4.73 -40.63 0.09
C ALA A 21 4.30 -39.21 -0.30
N ALA A 22 3.30 -38.65 0.39
CA ALA A 22 2.84 -37.29 0.17
C ALA A 22 3.90 -36.25 0.56
N GLU A 23 4.59 -36.41 1.68
CA GLU A 23 5.66 -35.50 2.12
C GLU A 23 6.87 -35.54 1.19
N ASN A 24 7.19 -36.72 0.63
CA ASN A 24 8.25 -36.87 -0.36
C ASN A 24 7.86 -36.32 -1.75
N SER A 25 6.60 -36.44 -2.14
CA SER A 25 6.13 -36.01 -3.46
C SER A 25 5.74 -34.54 -3.52
N ILE A 26 5.25 -33.97 -2.41
CA ILE A 26 4.76 -32.60 -2.33
C ILE A 26 5.74 -31.77 -1.48
N PRO A 27 6.67 -31.03 -2.10
CA PRO A 27 7.60 -30.19 -1.36
C PRO A 27 6.82 -29.13 -0.55
N LYS A 28 6.99 -29.17 0.79
CA LYS A 28 6.43 -28.16 1.70
C LYS A 28 7.09 -26.82 1.39
N THR A 29 6.39 -25.97 0.64
CA THR A 29 6.88 -24.64 0.29
C THR A 29 6.82 -23.74 1.53
N LYS A 30 7.99 -23.37 2.05
CA LYS A 30 8.07 -22.26 3.02
C LYS A 30 7.59 -21.01 2.29
N ASN A 31 6.58 -20.33 2.83
CA ASN A 31 6.03 -19.08 2.30
C ASN A 31 7.05 -17.93 2.45
N ASN A 32 8.15 -18.01 1.72
CA ASN A 32 9.24 -17.04 1.67
C ASN A 32 9.16 -16.22 0.37
N PHE A 33 7.94 -15.86 -0.06
CA PHE A 33 7.80 -14.88 -1.13
C PHE A 33 8.35 -13.55 -0.62
N ARG A 34 9.60 -13.24 -0.99
CA ARG A 34 10.15 -11.89 -0.82
C ARG A 34 9.16 -10.95 -1.49
N ARG A 35 8.61 -10.00 -0.73
CA ARG A 35 7.69 -8.99 -1.28
C ARG A 35 8.41 -8.32 -2.45
N GLN A 36 7.96 -8.63 -3.66
CA GLN A 36 8.52 -8.05 -4.86
C GLN A 36 8.34 -6.54 -4.75
N ARG A 37 9.46 -5.81 -4.85
CA ARG A 37 9.40 -4.35 -4.84
C ARG A 37 8.53 -3.93 -6.01
N LYS A 38 7.63 -2.96 -5.79
CA LYS A 38 6.79 -2.45 -6.88
C LYS A 38 7.68 -2.05 -8.05
N VAL A 39 7.41 -2.58 -9.24
CA VAL A 39 8.26 -2.42 -10.44
C VAL A 39 8.43 -0.93 -10.81
N TRP A 40 7.40 -0.13 -10.58
CA TRP A 40 7.40 1.32 -10.80
C TRP A 40 8.15 2.13 -9.72
N TRP A 41 8.65 1.50 -8.64
CA TRP A 41 9.36 2.20 -7.56
C TRP A 41 10.83 2.42 -7.93
N ASN A 42 11.12 3.60 -8.49
CA ASN A 42 12.43 4.03 -8.96
C ASN A 42 13.18 4.95 -7.94
N SER A 43 14.38 5.39 -8.30
CA SER A 43 15.19 6.36 -7.56
C SER A 43 14.44 7.67 -7.32
N ASP A 44 13.77 8.18 -8.35
CA ASP A 44 13.11 9.48 -8.34
C ASP A 44 11.93 9.50 -7.37
N CYS A 45 11.15 8.42 -7.34
CA CYS A 45 10.09 8.20 -6.37
C CYS A 45 10.64 8.21 -4.93
N ARG A 46 11.80 7.58 -4.72
CA ARG A 46 12.46 7.53 -3.40
C ARG A 46 12.93 8.91 -2.97
N GLU A 47 13.54 9.66 -3.88
CA GLU A 47 14.00 11.02 -3.62
C GLU A 47 12.83 11.97 -3.34
N ALA A 48 11.81 11.96 -4.19
CA ALA A 48 10.63 12.80 -4.00
C ALA A 48 9.90 12.47 -2.69
N TYR A 49 9.83 11.20 -2.31
CA TYR A 49 9.30 10.77 -1.01
C TYR A 49 10.18 11.22 0.16
N LYS A 50 11.51 11.12 0.04
CA LYS A 50 12.47 11.63 1.04
C LYS A 50 12.28 13.13 1.26
N ASN A 51 12.10 13.91 0.20
CA ASN A 51 11.87 15.35 0.27
C ASN A 51 10.52 15.69 0.90
N GLN A 52 9.45 14.95 0.56
CA GLN A 52 8.16 15.05 1.23
C GLN A 52 8.27 14.78 2.74
N ARG A 53 9.01 13.72 3.14
CA ARG A 53 9.23 13.36 4.55
C ARG A 53 10.03 14.42 5.30
N LYS A 54 11.05 15.01 4.67
CA LYS A 54 11.80 16.15 5.22
C LYS A 54 10.89 17.35 5.47
N ALA A 55 10.08 17.74 4.49
CA ALA A 55 9.14 18.85 4.62
C ALA A 55 8.08 18.59 5.70
N TRP A 56 7.55 17.36 5.77
CA TRP A 56 6.66 16.94 6.85
C TRP A 56 7.33 17.03 8.23
N GLY A 57 8.59 16.59 8.34
CA GLY A 57 9.35 16.68 9.57
C GLY A 57 9.56 18.12 10.04
N ARG A 58 9.78 19.06 9.12
CA ARG A 58 9.87 20.50 9.43
C ARG A 58 8.53 21.05 9.93
N PHE A 59 7.45 20.83 9.17
CA PHE A 59 6.10 21.26 9.56
C PHE A 59 5.64 20.67 10.89
N ARG A 60 5.91 19.39 11.15
CA ARG A 60 5.54 18.73 12.41
C ARG A 60 6.23 19.32 13.63
N ARG A 61 7.48 19.78 13.50
CA ARG A 61 8.22 20.43 14.60
C ARG A 61 7.79 21.88 14.77
N CYS A 62 7.60 22.59 13.66
CA CYS A 62 7.24 24.01 13.64
C CYS A 62 6.03 24.22 12.70
N PRO A 63 4.80 24.21 13.23
CA PRO A 63 3.57 24.26 12.43
C PRO A 63 3.23 25.67 11.94
N THR A 64 4.12 26.24 11.12
CA THR A 64 3.96 27.56 10.50
C THR A 64 3.27 27.45 9.13
N SER A 65 2.60 28.51 8.68
CA SER A 65 1.93 28.59 7.37
C SER A 65 2.90 28.34 6.20
N ALA A 66 4.09 28.94 6.24
CA ALA A 66 5.16 28.70 5.25
C ALA A 66 5.56 27.22 5.19
N ASN A 67 5.74 26.58 6.34
CA ASN A 67 6.09 25.16 6.42
C ASN A 67 4.97 24.25 5.89
N LEU A 68 3.71 24.63 6.11
CA LEU A 68 2.56 23.92 5.55
C LEU A 68 2.53 24.02 4.02
N ILE A 69 2.80 25.19 3.45
CA ILE A 69 2.88 25.40 2.00
C ILE A 69 3.99 24.52 1.40
N LEU A 70 5.20 24.57 1.98
CA LEU A 70 6.33 23.74 1.54
C LEU A 70 6.01 22.24 1.60
N TYR A 71 5.35 21.78 2.67
CA TYR A 71 4.91 20.38 2.76
C TYR A 71 3.88 20.03 1.69
N LYS A 72 2.89 20.89 1.45
CA LYS A 72 1.86 20.67 0.41
C LYS A 72 2.49 20.60 -0.99
N GLN A 73 3.43 21.49 -1.29
CA GLN A 73 4.19 21.49 -2.54
C GLN A 73 4.99 20.19 -2.71
N ALA A 74 5.78 19.80 -1.69
CA ALA A 74 6.56 18.56 -1.73
C ALA A 74 5.68 17.30 -1.84
N LYS A 75 4.51 17.30 -1.19
CA LYS A 75 3.50 16.23 -1.30
C LYS A 75 2.91 16.14 -2.71
N ALA A 76 2.58 17.28 -3.32
CA ALA A 76 2.09 17.33 -4.70
C ALA A 76 3.14 16.84 -5.70
N TYR A 77 4.39 17.28 -5.53
CA TYR A 77 5.52 16.83 -6.35
C TYR A 77 5.74 15.31 -6.25
N SER A 78 5.81 14.76 -5.03
CA SER A 78 5.96 13.31 -4.82
C SER A 78 4.85 12.50 -5.48
N ARG A 79 3.58 12.97 -5.38
CA ARG A 79 2.45 12.34 -6.07
C ARG A 79 2.59 12.38 -7.59
N ARG A 80 3.05 13.50 -8.16
CA ARG A 80 3.28 13.65 -9.60
C ARG A 80 4.31 12.63 -10.09
N ILE A 81 5.46 12.52 -9.42
CA ILE A 81 6.52 11.57 -9.77
C ILE A 81 6.01 10.13 -9.67
N GLN A 82 5.33 9.77 -8.58
CA GLN A 82 4.78 8.42 -8.42
C GLN A 82 3.78 8.03 -9.53
N ARG A 83 2.92 8.97 -9.96
CA ARG A 83 1.98 8.72 -11.07
C ARG A 83 2.70 8.56 -12.39
N ARG A 84 3.73 9.39 -12.64
CA ARG A 84 4.57 9.30 -13.84
C ARG A 84 5.28 7.95 -13.91
N SER A 85 5.99 7.54 -12.85
CA SER A 85 6.69 6.25 -12.82
C SER A 85 5.73 5.05 -12.96
N GLN A 86 4.52 5.14 -12.39
CA GLN A 86 3.49 4.12 -12.58
C GLN A 86 3.05 4.03 -14.04
N ARG A 87 2.84 5.17 -14.71
CA ARG A 87 2.48 5.22 -16.13
C ARG A 87 3.60 4.64 -16.99
N GLU A 88 4.83 5.12 -16.84
CA GLU A 88 5.97 4.65 -17.63
C GLU A 88 6.24 3.15 -17.42
N SER A 89 6.14 2.67 -16.17
CA SER A 89 6.28 1.24 -15.89
C SER A 89 5.17 0.42 -16.54
N TRP A 90 3.95 0.94 -16.62
CA TRP A 90 2.84 0.28 -17.28
C TRP A 90 3.02 0.27 -18.79
N GLU A 91 3.39 1.40 -19.39
CA GLU A 91 3.70 1.50 -20.82
C GLU A 91 4.80 0.51 -21.21
N ARG A 92 5.90 0.46 -20.46
CA ARG A 92 6.97 -0.55 -20.68
C ARG A 92 6.45 -1.98 -20.56
N TYR A 93 5.62 -2.26 -19.56
CA TYR A 93 5.01 -3.58 -19.40
C TYR A 93 4.14 -3.93 -20.60
N VAL A 94 3.22 -3.05 -21.01
CA VAL A 94 2.34 -3.26 -22.16
C VAL A 94 3.16 -3.44 -23.45
N SER A 95 4.19 -2.64 -23.69
CA SER A 95 5.08 -2.80 -24.84
C SER A 95 5.83 -4.13 -24.83
N SER A 96 6.36 -4.56 -23.66
CA SER A 96 6.99 -5.88 -23.52
C SER A 96 6.00 -7.03 -23.68
N GLN A 97 4.74 -6.81 -23.28
CA GLN A 97 3.66 -7.76 -23.44
C GLN A 97 3.19 -7.81 -24.89
N HIS A 98 3.20 -6.73 -25.67
CA HIS A 98 2.75 -6.77 -27.07
C HIS A 98 3.58 -7.75 -27.93
N TYR A 99 4.87 -7.91 -27.62
CA TYR A 99 5.73 -8.95 -28.18
C TYR A 99 5.33 -10.38 -27.77
N TYR A 100 4.72 -10.55 -26.58
CA TYR A 100 4.32 -11.85 -26.00
C TYR A 100 2.80 -12.17 -26.13
N ILE A 101 1.95 -11.15 -26.31
CA ILE A 101 0.47 -11.22 -26.37
C ILE A 101 0.00 -11.88 -27.67
N GLN A 102 0.85 -11.90 -28.72
CA GLN A 102 0.66 -12.77 -29.88
C GLN A 102 0.48 -14.25 -29.48
N GLN A 103 0.84 -14.66 -28.24
CA GLN A 103 0.85 -16.06 -27.78
C GLN A 103 -0.15 -16.41 -26.64
N LYS A 104 -0.83 -15.48 -25.93
CA LYS A 104 -1.74 -15.85 -24.80
C LYS A 104 -2.99 -14.99 -24.54
N THR A 105 -3.98 -15.67 -23.96
CA THR A 105 -5.42 -15.41 -23.77
C THR A 105 -5.82 -14.14 -22.99
N LEU A 106 -6.92 -13.52 -23.47
CA LEU A 106 -7.58 -12.30 -23.00
C LEU A 106 -7.75 -12.16 -21.47
N GLY A 107 -7.99 -13.25 -20.73
CA GLY A 107 -8.25 -13.20 -19.28
C GLY A 107 -7.09 -12.72 -18.40
N LYS A 108 -5.83 -12.81 -18.87
CA LYS A 108 -4.68 -12.24 -18.14
C LYS A 108 -4.58 -10.73 -18.31
N ILE A 109 -5.05 -10.22 -19.45
CA ILE A 109 -5.06 -8.80 -19.79
C ILE A 109 -6.10 -8.07 -18.92
N GLU A 110 -7.29 -8.63 -18.74
CA GLU A 110 -8.31 -8.01 -17.88
C GLU A 110 -7.86 -7.87 -16.42
N LYS A 111 -7.18 -8.88 -15.88
CA LYS A 111 -6.66 -8.86 -14.50
C LYS A 111 -5.56 -7.81 -14.33
N SER A 112 -4.67 -7.65 -15.32
CA SER A 112 -3.60 -6.64 -15.27
C SER A 112 -4.14 -5.22 -15.39
N ILE A 113 -5.13 -4.99 -16.27
CA ILE A 113 -5.86 -3.72 -16.40
C ILE A 113 -6.53 -3.35 -15.07
N ARG A 114 -7.23 -4.30 -14.42
CA ARG A 114 -7.91 -4.07 -13.14
C ARG A 114 -6.93 -3.67 -12.03
N TYR A 115 -5.74 -4.26 -12.00
CA TYR A 115 -4.69 -3.93 -11.05
C TYR A 115 -4.13 -2.52 -11.25
N PHE A 116 -3.94 -2.10 -12.51
CA PHE A 116 -3.47 -0.75 -12.85
C PHE A 116 -4.43 0.34 -12.37
N TYR A 117 -5.73 0.20 -12.69
CA TYR A 117 -6.73 1.16 -12.23
C TYR A 117 -6.80 1.24 -10.69
N ARG A 118 -6.73 0.10 -9.98
CA ARG A 118 -6.73 0.09 -8.51
C ARG A 118 -5.53 0.82 -7.88
N SER A 119 -4.35 0.76 -8.50
CA SER A 119 -3.14 1.47 -8.01
C SER A 119 -3.23 3.00 -8.20
N GLN A 120 -3.86 3.47 -9.28
CA GLN A 120 -4.07 4.90 -9.53
C GLN A 120 -5.03 5.54 -8.52
N TYR A 121 -6.09 4.82 -8.11
CA TYR A 121 -7.12 5.34 -7.19
C TYR A 121 -6.82 5.12 -5.69
N GLN A 122 -5.82 4.30 -5.32
CA GLN A 122 -5.46 4.08 -3.91
C GLN A 122 -4.94 5.35 -3.18
N TYR A 123 -4.48 6.36 -3.93
CA TYR A 123 -3.96 7.62 -3.36
C TYR A 123 -5.05 8.70 -3.15
N PHE A 124 -6.31 8.37 -3.45
CA PHE A 124 -7.49 9.18 -3.21
C PHE A 124 -8.42 8.52 -2.17
N ILE A 125 -7.86 8.01 -1.07
CA ILE A 125 -8.63 7.88 0.17
C ILE A 125 -7.89 8.72 1.21
N PRO A 126 -8.34 9.95 1.51
CA PRO A 126 -8.04 10.52 2.79
C PRO A 126 -8.56 9.51 3.80
N LYS A 127 -7.68 8.90 4.61
CA LYS A 127 -8.16 8.32 5.86
C LYS A 127 -8.86 9.47 6.56
N ARG A 128 -10.19 9.42 6.64
CA ARG A 128 -10.96 10.30 7.51
C ARG A 128 -10.41 10.05 8.90
N HIS A 129 -9.52 10.93 9.35
CA HIS A 129 -9.48 11.19 10.77
C HIS A 129 -10.82 11.85 11.05
N THR A 130 -11.72 11.13 11.71
CA THR A 130 -12.84 11.74 12.40
C THR A 130 -12.24 12.51 13.57
N CYS A 131 -11.73 13.72 13.30
CA CYS A 131 -11.55 14.71 14.36
C CYS A 131 -12.96 15.25 14.60
N ASN A 132 -13.61 14.74 15.64
CA ASN A 132 -14.77 15.41 16.22
C ASN A 132 -14.29 16.78 16.70
N PHE A 133 -14.59 17.82 15.93
CA PHE A 133 -14.42 19.20 16.35
C PHE A 133 -15.55 19.46 17.35
N SER A 134 -15.31 19.17 18.63
CA SER A 134 -16.18 19.63 19.70
C SER A 134 -16.05 21.14 19.75
N SER A 135 -17.09 21.82 19.25
CA SER A 135 -17.34 23.24 19.50
C SER A 135 -17.24 23.52 20.99
N GLY A 136 -16.47 24.55 21.36
CA GLY A 136 -16.35 25.02 22.72
C GLY A 136 -14.93 25.49 22.97
N TYR A 137 -14.65 26.76 22.66
CA TYR A 137 -14.19 27.74 23.64
C TYR A 137 -14.15 29.11 22.95
N SER A 138 -15.13 29.90 23.35
CA SER A 138 -15.30 31.32 23.11
C SER A 138 -14.13 32.12 23.69
N LYS A 139 -13.63 33.10 22.94
CA LYS A 139 -13.71 34.54 23.29
C LYS A 139 -12.85 35.38 22.35
N LEU A 140 -13.55 36.22 21.60
CA LEU A 140 -13.06 37.41 20.95
C LEU A 140 -12.45 38.36 22.00
N HIS A 141 -11.30 38.94 21.71
CA HIS A 141 -10.87 40.21 22.29
C HIS A 141 -10.52 41.14 21.12
N CYS A 142 -11.48 41.98 20.74
CA CYS A 142 -11.19 43.25 20.07
C CYS A 142 -11.60 44.34 21.06
N VAL A 143 -10.67 45.24 21.33
CA VAL A 143 -10.62 46.12 22.48
C VAL A 143 -11.35 47.43 22.16
N HIS A 144 -12.22 47.85 23.10
CA HIS A 144 -12.71 49.19 23.45
C HIS A 144 -12.98 50.24 22.35
N THR A 145 -14.21 50.74 22.34
CA THR A 145 -14.46 52.16 22.66
C THR A 145 -15.70 52.25 23.55
N LEU A 146 -15.52 52.81 24.75
CA LEU A 146 -16.59 53.26 25.64
C LEU A 146 -16.97 54.68 25.26
N SER A 147 -18.26 54.96 25.12
CA SER A 147 -18.87 56.19 25.62
C SER A 147 -20.40 56.02 25.66
N ASN A 148 -20.91 55.85 26.88
CA ASN A 148 -22.30 56.17 27.21
C ASN A 148 -22.46 57.68 27.22
N ILE A 149 -23.48 58.23 26.53
CA ILE A 149 -24.29 59.37 26.99
C ILE A 149 -25.72 59.12 26.53
N LYS A 150 -26.66 59.49 27.41
CA LYS A 150 -28.12 59.49 27.28
C LYS A 150 -28.65 60.02 25.94
#